data_AF-A0A2E9L1Q6-F1
#
_entry.id   AF-A0A2E9L1Q6-F1
#
_cell.length_a   1.000
_cell.length_b   1.000
_cell.length_c   1.000
_cell.angle_alpha   90.00
_cell.angle_beta   90.00
_cell.angle_gamma   90.00
#
_symmetry.space_group_name_H-M   'P 1'
#
loop_
_entity.id
_entity.type
_entity.pdbx_description
1 polymer ?
#
loop_
_entity_poly.entity_id
_entity_poly.type
_entity_poly.pdbx_seq_one_letter_code
_entity_poly.pdbx_strand_id
1 'polypeptide(L)'
;GGFQLFVDHICEEFDLDYGFGNSLEWQDSRLTGELLGEIVDGQRKAQLLQKIAARESIVPEQVVAIGDGANDVQMLAIAGLGIAFNAKPVLQERASGQLNQPNLDALLYFLGLSEQELADY
;
A
#
# COMPACT_ATOMS: atom_id res chain seq x y z
N GLY A 1 -7.13 -0.11 -7.56
CA GLY A 1 -6.89 -1.19 -6.60
C GLY A 1 -6.86 -2.52 -7.34
N GLY A 2 -6.08 -3.48 -6.84
CA GLY A 2 -6.17 -4.89 -7.29
C GLY A 2 -7.48 -5.53 -6.84
N PHE A 3 -7.62 -6.85 -7.01
CA PHE A 3 -8.82 -7.58 -6.59
C PHE A 3 -8.60 -8.28 -5.25
N GLN A 4 -9.65 -8.30 -4.41
CA GLN A 4 -9.60 -8.89 -3.07
C GLN A 4 -9.08 -10.33 -3.10
N LEU A 5 -9.48 -11.11 -4.11
CA LEU A 5 -9.02 -12.49 -4.31
C LEU A 5 -7.47 -12.65 -4.28
N PHE A 6 -6.74 -11.74 -4.93
CA PHE A 6 -5.27 -11.78 -4.95
C PHE A 6 -4.67 -11.19 -3.68
N VAL A 7 -5.34 -10.18 -3.12
CA VAL A 7 -4.90 -9.53 -1.88
C VAL A 7 -4.98 -10.52 -0.72
N ASP A 8 -6.07 -11.29 -0.61
CA ASP A 8 -6.26 -12.31 0.42
C ASP A 8 -5.14 -13.35 0.37
N HIS A 9 -4.81 -13.84 -0.83
CA HIS A 9 -3.73 -14.80 -1.02
C HIS A 9 -2.37 -14.27 -0.54
N ILE A 10 -2.03 -13.01 -0.89
CA ILE A 10 -0.79 -12.37 -0.43
C ILE A 10 -0.81 -12.17 1.08
N CYS A 11 -1.96 -11.78 1.67
CA CYS A 11 -2.06 -11.62 3.12
C CYS A 11 -1.86 -12.94 3.85
N GLU A 12 -2.40 -14.03 3.33
CA GLU A 12 -2.20 -15.38 3.89
C GLU A 12 -0.75 -15.86 3.74
N GLU A 13 -0.12 -15.63 2.57
CA GLU A 13 1.25 -16.07 2.30
C GLU A 13 2.29 -15.36 3.19
N PHE A 14 2.10 -14.08 3.45
CA PHE A 14 3.04 -13.24 4.18
C PHE A 14 2.57 -12.85 5.59
N ASP A 15 1.50 -13.46 6.10
CA ASP A 15 0.91 -13.21 7.42
C ASP A 15 0.64 -11.71 7.69
N LEU A 16 0.00 -11.04 6.72
CA LEU A 16 -0.32 -9.62 6.81
C LEU A 16 -1.62 -9.39 7.60
N ASP A 17 -1.62 -8.37 8.47
CA ASP A 17 -2.78 -8.06 9.33
C ASP A 17 -4.02 -7.59 8.55
N TYR A 18 -3.81 -6.90 7.43
CA TYR A 18 -4.85 -6.18 6.70
C TYR A 18 -4.69 -6.28 5.17
N GLY A 19 -5.77 -6.68 4.49
CA GLY A 19 -5.85 -6.74 3.04
C GLY A 19 -7.11 -6.07 2.49
N PHE A 20 -6.95 -5.10 1.59
CA PHE A 20 -8.06 -4.42 0.93
C PHE A 20 -7.90 -4.38 -0.59
N GLY A 21 -8.84 -4.98 -1.30
CA GLY A 21 -8.94 -4.97 -2.75
C GLY A 21 -10.39 -4.79 -3.22
N ASN A 22 -10.56 -4.72 -4.54
CA ASN A 22 -11.89 -4.68 -5.14
C ASN A 22 -12.49 -6.08 -5.18
N SER A 23 -13.72 -6.24 -4.71
CA SER A 23 -14.45 -7.49 -4.81
C SER A 23 -15.07 -7.62 -6.21
N LEU A 24 -14.82 -8.74 -6.89
CA LEU A 24 -15.45 -9.07 -8.15
C LEU A 24 -16.81 -9.70 -7.91
N GLU A 25 -17.81 -9.33 -8.72
CA GLU A 25 -19.11 -10.00 -8.69
C GLU A 25 -19.06 -11.34 -9.46
N TRP A 26 -19.65 -12.37 -8.86
CA TRP A 26 -19.77 -13.70 -9.42
C TRP A 26 -21.24 -14.09 -9.55
N GLN A 27 -21.60 -14.61 -10.71
CA GLN A 27 -22.90 -15.23 -10.96
C GLN A 27 -22.69 -16.56 -11.67
N ASP A 28 -23.29 -17.63 -11.15
CA ASP A 28 -23.19 -18.98 -11.73
C ASP A 28 -21.73 -19.42 -12.01
N SER A 29 -20.84 -19.14 -11.06
CA SER A 29 -19.38 -19.40 -11.14
C SER A 29 -18.66 -18.67 -12.28
N ARG A 30 -19.23 -17.55 -12.77
CA ARG A 30 -18.63 -16.69 -13.80
C ARG A 30 -18.54 -15.26 -13.30
N LEU A 31 -17.50 -14.56 -13.74
CA LEU A 31 -17.37 -13.12 -13.52
C LEU A 31 -18.42 -12.38 -14.34
N THR A 32 -19.18 -11.48 -13.71
CA THR A 32 -20.15 -10.63 -14.41
C THR A 32 -19.46 -9.43 -15.08
N GLY A 33 -18.28 -9.05 -14.59
CA GLY A 33 -17.56 -7.84 -14.99
C GLY A 33 -17.78 -6.66 -14.05
N GLU A 34 -18.73 -6.79 -13.12
CA GLU A 34 -19.05 -5.76 -12.14
C GLU A 34 -18.22 -5.91 -10.85
N LEU A 35 -18.09 -4.81 -10.12
CA LEU A 35 -17.47 -4.77 -8.80
C LEU A 35 -18.55 -4.75 -7.72
N LEU A 36 -18.29 -5.42 -6.61
CA LEU A 36 -19.15 -5.41 -5.43
C LEU A 36 -18.64 -4.42 -4.38
N GLY A 37 -19.57 -3.68 -3.78
CA GLY A 37 -19.29 -2.82 -2.63
C GLY A 37 -18.52 -1.55 -2.97
N GLU A 38 -17.73 -1.08 -2.00
CA GLU A 38 -16.94 0.15 -2.15
C GLU A 38 -15.68 -0.10 -2.98
N ILE A 39 -15.47 0.70 -4.02
CA ILE A 39 -14.28 0.60 -4.87
C ILE A 39 -13.05 1.15 -4.14
N VAL A 40 -11.94 0.41 -4.20
CA VAL A 40 -10.62 0.82 -3.70
C VAL A 40 -9.93 1.71 -4.73
N ASP A 41 -10.33 2.99 -4.72
CA ASP A 41 -9.69 4.10 -5.42
C ASP A 41 -8.68 4.85 -4.52
N GLY A 42 -8.11 5.96 -5.02
CA GLY A 42 -7.10 6.70 -4.26
C GLY A 42 -7.62 7.35 -2.97
N GLN A 43 -8.86 7.85 -2.98
CA GLN A 43 -9.45 8.45 -1.79
C GLN A 43 -9.74 7.36 -0.76
N ARG A 44 -10.22 6.21 -1.23
CA ARG A 44 -10.47 5.06 -0.38
C ARG A 44 -9.17 4.52 0.23
N LYS A 45 -8.05 4.49 -0.50
CA LYS A 45 -6.75 4.11 0.06
C LYS A 45 -6.34 5.02 1.23
N ALA A 46 -6.48 6.33 1.07
CA ALA A 46 -6.22 7.28 2.16
C ALA A 46 -7.13 7.03 3.38
N GLN A 47 -8.43 6.82 3.16
CA GLN A 47 -9.37 6.49 4.24
C GLN A 47 -9.01 5.18 4.95
N LEU A 48 -8.61 4.14 4.21
CA LEU A 48 -8.21 2.86 4.77
C LEU A 48 -6.97 3.00 5.64
N LEU A 49 -5.95 3.72 5.18
CA LEU A 49 -4.77 4.03 5.99
C LEU A 49 -5.14 4.70 7.31
N GLN A 50 -5.99 5.73 7.28
CA GLN A 50 -6.46 6.41 8.50
C GLN A 50 -7.24 5.47 9.42
N LYS A 51 -8.09 4.60 8.86
CA LYS A 51 -8.86 3.61 9.63
C LYS A 51 -7.95 2.60 10.32
N ILE A 52 -6.93 2.09 9.62
CA ILE A 52 -5.94 1.16 10.19
C ILE A 52 -5.13 1.86 11.28
N ALA A 53 -4.58 3.04 10.99
CA ALA A 53 -3.80 3.81 11.97
C ALA A 53 -4.60 4.11 13.25
N ALA A 54 -5.86 4.54 13.11
CA ALA A 54 -6.74 4.76 14.26
C ALA A 54 -7.04 3.47 15.04
N ARG A 55 -7.26 2.35 14.33
CA ARG A 55 -7.51 1.03 14.96
C ARG A 55 -6.30 0.54 15.75
N GLU A 56 -5.09 0.75 15.23
CA GLU A 56 -3.83 0.37 15.86
C GLU A 56 -3.31 1.41 16.87
N SER A 57 -4.03 2.52 17.06
CA SER A 57 -3.58 3.65 17.90
C SER A 57 -2.22 4.23 17.48
N ILE A 58 -1.96 4.23 16.17
CA ILE A 58 -0.76 4.78 15.54
C ILE A 58 -1.08 6.18 15.01
N VAL A 59 -0.23 7.16 15.32
CA VAL A 59 -0.39 8.51 14.76
C VAL A 59 0.14 8.58 13.32
N PRO A 60 -0.41 9.43 12.44
CA PRO A 60 -0.01 9.49 11.02
C PRO A 60 1.51 9.64 10.80
N GLU A 61 2.19 10.37 11.68
CA GLU A 61 3.64 10.61 11.63
C GLU A 61 4.48 9.33 11.77
N GLN A 62 3.91 8.27 12.36
CA GLN A 62 4.53 6.95 12.50
C GLN A 62 4.20 6.00 11.35
N VAL A 63 3.38 6.44 10.37
CA VAL A 63 2.97 5.62 9.24
C VAL A 63 3.91 5.82 8.06
N VAL A 64 4.37 4.72 7.49
CA VAL A 64 5.06 4.68 6.20
C VAL A 64 4.10 4.14 5.15
N ALA A 65 3.95 4.85 4.04
CA ALA A 65 3.11 4.44 2.92
C ALA A 65 3.94 4.35 1.64
N ILE A 66 3.77 3.26 0.89
CA ILE A 66 4.53 2.99 -0.35
C ILE A 66 3.54 2.86 -1.50
N GLY A 67 3.86 3.43 -2.66
CA GLY A 67 3.03 3.32 -3.86
C GLY A 67 3.81 3.56 -5.16
N ASP A 68 3.21 3.20 -6.29
CA ASP A 68 3.82 3.27 -7.63
C ASP A 68 3.02 4.14 -8.61
N GLY A 69 1.74 4.40 -8.32
CA GLY A 69 0.81 5.04 -9.24
C GLY A 69 0.13 6.31 -8.73
N ALA A 70 -0.54 7.01 -9.65
CA ALA A 70 -1.29 8.23 -9.33
C ALA A 70 -2.41 8.01 -8.28
N ASN A 71 -2.92 6.77 -8.16
CA ASN A 71 -3.93 6.42 -7.17
C ASN A 71 -3.39 6.43 -5.74
N ASP A 72 -2.07 6.45 -5.54
CA ASP A 72 -1.48 6.40 -4.21
C ASP A 72 -1.19 7.78 -3.64
N VAL A 73 -1.31 8.84 -4.45
CA VAL A 73 -0.97 10.22 -4.07
C VAL A 73 -1.65 10.63 -2.76
N GLN A 74 -2.95 10.39 -2.63
CA GLN A 74 -3.71 10.78 -1.44
C GLN A 74 -3.31 9.98 -0.21
N MET A 75 -2.96 8.70 -0.39
CA MET A 75 -2.48 7.82 0.68
C MET A 75 -1.08 8.23 1.14
N LEU A 76 -0.16 8.54 0.21
CA LEU A 76 1.20 9.00 0.54
C LEU A 76 1.17 10.37 1.22
N ALA A 77 0.27 11.27 0.81
CA ALA A 77 0.20 12.62 1.35
C ALA A 77 -0.21 12.71 2.82
N ILE A 78 -0.86 11.66 3.35
CA ILE A 78 -1.31 11.62 4.76
C ILE A 78 -0.41 10.79 5.67
N ALA A 79 0.56 10.06 5.10
CA ALA A 79 1.54 9.29 5.85
C ALA A 79 2.68 10.19 6.33
N GLY A 80 3.27 9.89 7.49
CA GLY A 80 4.48 10.56 7.97
C GLY A 80 5.64 10.43 6.98
N LEU A 81 5.75 9.27 6.33
CA LEU A 81 6.69 9.02 5.25
C LEU A 81 6.00 8.34 4.06
N GLY A 82 5.72 9.12 3.01
CA GLY A 82 5.25 8.61 1.73
C GLY A 82 6.40 8.33 0.76
N ILE A 83 6.52 7.09 0.27
CA ILE A 83 7.59 6.65 -0.63
C ILE A 83 7.03 6.21 -1.98
N ALA A 84 7.52 6.84 -3.05
CA ALA A 84 7.25 6.43 -4.42
C ALA A 84 8.24 5.31 -4.83
N PHE A 85 7.73 4.09 -5.05
CA PHE A 85 8.54 2.93 -5.45
C PHE A 85 8.36 2.64 -6.94
N ASN A 86 9.46 2.73 -7.70
CA ASN A 86 9.48 2.57 -9.16
C ASN A 86 8.30 3.27 -9.86
N ALA A 87 7.97 4.45 -9.36
CA ALA A 87 6.69 5.09 -9.63
C ALA A 87 6.70 5.95 -10.89
N LYS A 88 5.51 6.30 -11.39
CA LYS A 88 5.36 7.33 -12.44
C LYS A 88 5.72 8.73 -11.91
N PRO A 89 6.17 9.68 -12.77
CA PRO A 89 6.55 11.03 -12.35
C PRO A 89 5.50 11.75 -11.47
N VAL A 90 4.21 11.58 -11.82
CA VAL A 90 3.09 12.17 -11.07
C VAL A 90 3.06 11.80 -9.58
N LEU A 91 3.51 10.59 -9.22
CA LEU A 91 3.60 10.18 -7.82
C LEU A 91 4.95 10.61 -7.22
N GLN A 92 6.04 10.46 -7.97
CA GLN A 92 7.39 10.83 -7.52
C GLN A 92 7.47 12.30 -7.06
N GLU A 93 6.84 13.21 -7.80
CA GLU A 93 6.81 14.65 -7.48
C GLU A 93 6.04 14.97 -6.19
N ARG A 94 5.21 14.04 -5.69
CA ARG A 94 4.33 14.23 -4.53
C ARG A 94 4.74 13.39 -3.32
N ALA A 95 5.71 12.50 -3.48
CA ALA A 95 6.20 11.64 -2.41
C ALA A 95 7.35 12.31 -1.64
N SER A 96 7.46 12.00 -0.35
CA SER A 96 8.57 12.46 0.50
C SER A 96 9.87 11.74 0.20
N GLY A 97 9.79 10.49 -0.27
CA GLY A 97 10.92 9.66 -0.70
C GLY A 97 10.66 9.00 -2.04
N GLN A 98 11.74 8.66 -2.74
CA GLN A 98 11.69 7.94 -4.02
C GLN A 98 12.67 6.78 -3.98
N LEU A 99 12.21 5.61 -4.43
CA LEU A 99 13.02 4.41 -4.56
C LEU A 99 12.87 3.88 -5.98
N ASN A 100 13.87 4.17 -6.81
CA ASN A 100 13.89 3.84 -8.24
C ASN A 100 14.79 2.64 -8.56
N GLN A 101 15.04 1.81 -7.57
CA GLN A 101 15.73 0.52 -7.73
C GLN A 101 14.69 -0.60 -7.61
N PRO A 102 14.84 -1.72 -8.34
CA PRO A 102 13.93 -2.86 -8.29
C PRO A 102 14.17 -3.71 -7.04
N ASN A 103 14.35 -3.08 -5.88
CA ASN A 103 14.57 -3.72 -4.60
C ASN A 103 13.79 -2.99 -3.51
N LEU A 104 12.83 -3.68 -2.90
CA LEU A 104 12.00 -3.12 -1.84
C LEU A 104 12.74 -3.09 -0.49
N ASP A 105 13.75 -3.94 -0.29
CA ASP A 105 14.56 -4.00 0.94
C ASP A 105 15.29 -2.69 1.20
N ALA A 106 15.54 -1.90 0.15
CA ALA A 106 16.14 -0.59 0.29
C ALA A 106 15.26 0.39 1.09
N LEU A 107 13.98 0.08 1.33
CA LEU A 107 13.13 0.79 2.29
C LEU A 107 13.64 0.71 3.73
N LEU A 108 14.31 -0.38 4.10
CA LEU A 108 14.77 -0.58 5.47
C LEU A 108 15.81 0.48 5.87
N TYR A 109 16.60 0.98 4.93
CA TYR A 109 17.48 2.13 5.16
C TYR A 109 16.73 3.42 5.50
N PHE A 110 15.53 3.64 4.93
CA PHE A 110 14.69 4.78 5.28
C PHE A 110 14.14 4.67 6.72
N LEU A 111 14.04 3.44 7.24
CA LEU A 111 13.66 3.18 8.63
C LEU A 111 14.85 3.26 9.61
N GLY A 112 16.06 3.57 9.10
CA GLY A 112 17.26 3.75 9.90
C GLY A 112 18.08 2.48 10.12
N LEU A 113 17.74 1.37 9.46
CA LEU A 113 18.53 0.14 9.53
C LEU A 113 19.82 0.29 8.73
N SER A 114 20.94 -0.14 9.33
CA SER A 114 22.24 -0.22 8.69
C SER A 114 22.44 -1.55 7.94
N GLU A 115 23.41 -1.61 7.03
CA GLU A 115 23.80 -2.85 6.35
C GLU A 115 24.15 -3.99 7.33
N GLN A 116 24.74 -3.66 8.48
CA GLN A 116 25.10 -4.64 9.50
C GLN A 116 23.86 -5.25 10.16
N GLU A 117 22.87 -4.43 10.50
CA GLU A 117 21.61 -4.91 11.08
C GLU A 117 20.79 -5.72 10.07
N LEU A 118 20.88 -5.41 8.78
CA LEU A 118 20.19 -6.17 7.72
C LEU A 118 20.82 -7.53 7.45
N ALA A 119 22.12 -7.70 7.70
CA ALA A 119 22.79 -8.99 7.52
C ALA A 119 22.37 -10.04 8.58
N ASP A 120 21.72 -9.59 9.65
CA ASP A 120 21.30 -10.43 10.78
C ASP A 120 19.85 -10.96 10.64
N TYR A 121 19.12 -10.57 9.59
CA TYR A 121 17.77 -11.05 9.22
C TYR A 121 17.82 -11.98 8.00
#